data_AF-A0A7N6ANC1-F1
#
_entry.id   AF-A0A7N6ANC1-F1
#
_cell.length_a   1.000
_cell.length_b   1.000
_cell.length_c   1.000
_cell.angle_alpha   90.00
_cell.angle_beta   90.00
_cell.angle_gamma   90.00
#
_symmetry.space_group_name_H-M   'P 1'
#
loop_
_entity.id
_entity.type
_entity.pdbx_description
1 polymer ?
#
loop_
_entity_poly.entity_id
_entity_poly.type
_entity_poly.pdbx_seq_one_letter_code
_entity_poly.pdbx_strand_id
1 'polypeptide(L)'
;QPFYLSLQEDNSRERALDDMMDGVLEVKKDDILKMEIPPPEFVLTKLDIHWSEEEKKAYKEFEKKTKDLNEEKEKYKKLLETEMKKLQAATRDATERFDETLTKLFDKKVRYEMVIYQEELKIAYLVYSILIEEEIRNHELELKLKLEKIKAADKILKKEFFDVPAHVVDHLYKLFKRRPRVQKMRTQTENNSSPFKEQRLCGSLAPDALGKMLKTMEELDAPENIPEGLNPSIWERFCLVRRTKVESEQKVKIKALTLAEMQAFLQKRRDEEKAAQQEIKNLSDELESLHKEKKRFLTDTMVQFVLKQGQVEVSTTDLTADYTDSVLQHRSVVEDLNRTIRVSLYYQISLHRFLKIRMYILILEINTEMHKAS
;
A
#
# COMPACT_ATOMS: atom_id res chain seq x y z
N GLN A 1 -16.61 -76.70 -45.37
CA GLN A 1 -16.87 -76.92 -43.93
C GLN A 1 -16.27 -75.76 -43.15
N PRO A 2 -16.86 -75.30 -42.03
CA PRO A 2 -18.12 -75.69 -41.34
C PRO A 2 -19.19 -74.55 -41.44
N PHE A 3 -20.52 -74.71 -41.39
CA PHE A 3 -21.47 -75.37 -40.48
C PHE A 3 -21.43 -74.89 -39.02
N TYR A 4 -22.21 -73.87 -38.69
CA TYR A 4 -22.80 -73.68 -37.36
C TYR A 4 -24.23 -73.13 -37.51
N LEU A 5 -25.21 -73.96 -37.12
CA LEU A 5 -26.58 -73.55 -36.84
C LEU A 5 -26.57 -72.54 -35.70
N SER A 6 -27.05 -71.32 -35.93
CA SER A 6 -27.53 -70.46 -34.84
C SER A 6 -28.94 -70.92 -34.48
N LEU A 7 -29.05 -71.67 -33.38
CA LEU A 7 -30.29 -71.87 -32.66
C LEU A 7 -30.92 -70.51 -32.38
N GLN A 8 -32.02 -70.20 -33.06
CA GLN A 8 -32.90 -69.09 -32.75
C GLN A 8 -33.66 -69.50 -31.49
N GLU A 9 -33.09 -69.22 -30.32
CA GLU A 9 -33.84 -69.23 -29.07
C GLU A 9 -34.91 -68.15 -29.19
N ASP A 10 -36.14 -68.61 -29.41
CA ASP A 10 -37.31 -67.78 -29.60
C ASP A 10 -37.67 -67.09 -28.27
N ASN A 11 -37.04 -65.94 -28.01
CA ASN A 11 -37.02 -65.24 -26.74
C ASN A 11 -38.43 -64.74 -26.38
N SER A 12 -39.21 -65.60 -25.71
CA SER A 12 -40.60 -65.34 -25.33
C SER A 12 -40.77 -64.07 -24.49
N ARG A 13 -39.70 -63.65 -23.79
CA ARG A 13 -39.66 -62.43 -23.00
C ARG A 13 -39.64 -61.17 -23.86
N GLU A 14 -38.91 -61.15 -24.97
CA GLU A 14 -38.89 -60.01 -25.91
C GLU A 14 -40.21 -59.91 -26.68
N ARG A 15 -40.78 -61.04 -27.13
CA ARG A 15 -42.12 -61.04 -27.74
C ARG A 15 -43.20 -60.59 -26.77
N ALA A 16 -43.16 -61.03 -25.51
CA ALA A 16 -44.09 -60.55 -24.50
C ALA A 16 -43.89 -59.05 -24.21
N LEU A 17 -42.66 -58.52 -24.34
CA LEU A 17 -42.39 -57.09 -24.16
C LEU A 17 -42.91 -56.26 -25.33
N ASP A 18 -42.76 -56.74 -26.56
CA ASP A 18 -43.36 -56.16 -27.76
C ASP A 18 -44.90 -56.23 -27.68
N ASP A 19 -45.47 -57.40 -27.39
CA ASP A 19 -46.93 -57.60 -27.34
C ASP A 19 -47.62 -56.84 -26.18
N MET A 20 -46.90 -56.58 -25.07
CA MET A 20 -47.48 -55.91 -23.89
C MET A 20 -47.09 -54.44 -23.74
N MET A 21 -45.94 -54.01 -24.26
CA MET A 21 -45.36 -52.66 -24.05
C MET A 21 -44.60 -52.10 -25.26
N ASP A 22 -44.84 -52.58 -26.49
CA ASP A 22 -44.15 -52.14 -27.73
C ASP A 22 -42.61 -52.11 -27.58
N GLY A 23 -42.05 -52.99 -26.75
CA GLY A 23 -40.60 -53.17 -26.62
C GLY A 23 -39.86 -52.19 -25.70
N VAL A 24 -40.54 -51.31 -24.93
CA VAL A 24 -39.87 -50.28 -24.09
C VAL A 24 -40.25 -50.39 -22.60
N LEU A 25 -39.26 -50.70 -21.76
CA LEU A 25 -39.43 -50.89 -20.30
C LEU A 25 -39.42 -49.57 -19.50
N GLU A 26 -38.67 -48.56 -19.95
CA GLU A 26 -38.62 -47.22 -19.36
C GLU A 26 -38.47 -46.19 -20.48
N VAL A 27 -39.52 -45.40 -20.72
CA VAL A 27 -39.44 -44.27 -21.66
C VAL A 27 -38.55 -43.21 -21.03
N LYS A 28 -37.31 -43.05 -21.53
CA LYS A 28 -36.49 -41.90 -21.14
C LYS A 28 -37.22 -40.65 -21.63
N LYS A 29 -37.25 -39.58 -20.84
CA LYS A 29 -38.00 -38.36 -21.22
C LYS A 29 -37.51 -37.76 -22.56
N ASP A 30 -36.27 -38.05 -22.95
CA ASP A 30 -35.70 -37.68 -24.26
C ASP A 30 -36.30 -38.46 -25.44
N ASP A 31 -36.85 -39.66 -25.19
CA ASP A 31 -37.50 -40.49 -26.21
C ASP A 31 -38.90 -39.96 -26.55
N ILE A 32 -39.56 -39.27 -25.61
CA ILE A 32 -40.83 -38.56 -25.85
C ILE A 32 -40.68 -37.54 -26.97
N LEU A 33 -39.53 -36.85 -27.07
CA LEU A 33 -39.26 -35.91 -28.16
C LEU A 33 -39.16 -36.59 -29.53
N LYS A 34 -38.76 -37.87 -29.56
CA LYS A 34 -38.57 -38.67 -30.79
C LYS A 34 -39.79 -39.50 -31.19
N MET A 35 -40.77 -39.68 -30.29
CA MET A 35 -42.00 -40.44 -30.59
C MET A 35 -42.83 -39.74 -31.67
N GLU A 36 -43.28 -40.49 -32.68
CA GLU A 36 -44.25 -40.04 -33.67
C GLU A 36 -45.38 -41.06 -33.74
N ILE A 37 -46.63 -40.58 -33.74
CA ILE A 37 -47.79 -41.46 -33.88
C ILE A 37 -48.09 -41.54 -35.39
N PRO A 38 -48.00 -42.71 -36.03
CA PRO A 38 -48.25 -42.85 -37.46
C PRO A 38 -49.74 -42.66 -37.78
N PRO A 39 -50.08 -42.03 -38.93
CA PRO A 39 -51.46 -41.82 -39.32
C PRO A 39 -52.16 -43.15 -39.64
N PRO A 40 -53.47 -43.29 -39.33
CA PRO A 40 -54.22 -44.48 -39.67
C PRO A 40 -54.25 -44.74 -41.18
N GLU A 41 -54.12 -46.00 -41.59
CA GLU A 41 -53.91 -46.41 -42.99
C GLU A 41 -55.03 -45.96 -43.97
N PHE A 42 -56.27 -45.88 -43.49
CA PHE A 42 -57.42 -45.43 -44.29
C PHE A 42 -57.36 -43.94 -44.66
N VAL A 43 -56.61 -43.12 -43.91
CA VAL A 43 -56.39 -41.69 -44.21
C VAL A 43 -55.52 -41.51 -45.45
N LEU A 44 -54.66 -42.49 -45.76
CA LEU A 44 -53.78 -42.49 -46.93
C LEU A 44 -54.45 -43.09 -48.18
N THR A 45 -55.53 -43.85 -48.01
CA THR A 45 -56.14 -44.68 -49.08
C THR A 45 -57.58 -44.32 -49.43
N LYS A 46 -58.34 -43.62 -48.57
CA LYS A 46 -59.76 -43.28 -48.78
C LYS A 46 -60.03 -41.79 -48.57
N LEU A 47 -60.89 -41.21 -49.42
CA LEU A 47 -61.40 -39.84 -49.26
C LEU A 47 -62.32 -39.71 -48.03
N ASP A 48 -62.23 -38.59 -47.31
CA ASP A 48 -62.91 -38.31 -46.02
C ASP A 48 -64.42 -38.55 -46.02
N ILE A 49 -65.07 -38.43 -47.17
CA ILE A 49 -66.52 -38.59 -47.36
C ILE A 49 -66.93 -40.08 -47.26
N HIS A 50 -65.99 -41.01 -47.45
CA HIS A 50 -66.22 -42.45 -47.44
C HIS A 50 -65.85 -43.13 -46.12
N TRP A 51 -65.49 -42.38 -45.09
CA TRP A 51 -65.13 -42.95 -43.80
C TRP A 51 -66.36 -43.52 -43.07
N SER A 52 -66.23 -44.74 -42.56
CA SER A 52 -67.24 -45.32 -41.63
C SER A 52 -67.28 -44.52 -40.32
N GLU A 53 -68.35 -44.69 -39.53
CA GLU A 53 -68.42 -44.08 -38.19
C GLU A 53 -67.31 -44.59 -37.25
N GLU A 54 -66.85 -45.84 -37.42
CA GLU A 54 -65.68 -46.35 -36.70
C GLU A 54 -64.37 -45.70 -37.17
N GLU A 55 -64.18 -45.50 -38.48
CA GLU A 55 -62.99 -44.86 -39.06
C GLU A 55 -62.91 -43.37 -38.65
N LYS A 56 -64.04 -42.65 -38.63
CA LYS A 56 -64.12 -41.29 -38.08
C LYS A 56 -63.78 -41.22 -36.59
N LYS A 57 -64.19 -42.23 -35.81
CA LYS A 57 -63.87 -42.31 -34.37
C LYS A 57 -62.39 -42.62 -34.14
N ALA A 58 -61.81 -43.53 -34.92
CA ALA A 58 -60.38 -43.86 -34.88
C ALA A 58 -59.51 -42.66 -35.27
N TYR A 59 -59.92 -41.87 -36.27
CA TYR A 59 -59.22 -40.64 -36.66
C TYR A 59 -59.24 -39.59 -35.54
N LYS A 60 -60.39 -39.36 -34.89
CA LYS A 60 -60.50 -38.46 -33.73
C LYS A 60 -59.61 -38.89 -32.57
N GLU A 61 -59.46 -40.20 -32.35
CA GLU A 61 -58.58 -40.74 -31.30
C GLU A 61 -57.11 -40.56 -31.65
N PHE A 62 -56.74 -40.76 -32.92
CA PHE A 62 -55.41 -40.45 -33.45
C PHE A 62 -55.07 -38.96 -33.30
N GLU A 63 -55.96 -38.04 -33.70
CA GLU A 63 -55.77 -36.60 -33.53
C GLU A 63 -55.55 -36.23 -32.06
N LYS A 64 -56.35 -36.83 -31.17
CA LYS A 64 -56.22 -36.60 -29.72
C LYS A 64 -54.87 -37.09 -29.20
N LYS A 65 -54.44 -38.31 -29.51
CA LYS A 65 -53.14 -38.85 -29.06
C LYS A 65 -51.96 -38.05 -29.62
N THR A 66 -52.03 -37.63 -30.88
CA THR A 66 -51.02 -36.77 -31.52
C THR A 66 -50.95 -35.40 -30.85
N LYS A 67 -52.10 -34.81 -30.51
CA LYS A 67 -52.17 -33.55 -29.77
C LYS A 67 -51.59 -33.69 -28.36
N ASP A 68 -51.99 -34.71 -27.61
CA ASP A 68 -51.52 -34.97 -26.24
C ASP A 68 -50.00 -35.19 -26.21
N LEU A 69 -49.46 -35.98 -27.15
CA LEU A 69 -48.01 -36.20 -27.31
C LEU A 69 -47.27 -34.90 -27.62
N ASN A 70 -47.79 -34.07 -28.53
CA ASN A 70 -47.18 -32.80 -28.87
C ASN A 70 -47.18 -31.81 -27.68
N GLU A 71 -48.25 -31.79 -26.89
CA GLU A 71 -48.32 -31.01 -25.65
C GLU A 71 -47.29 -31.48 -24.60
N GLU A 72 -47.03 -32.78 -24.50
CA GLU A 72 -46.02 -33.34 -23.60
C GLU A 72 -44.59 -33.01 -24.07
N LYS A 73 -44.31 -33.13 -25.37
CA LYS A 73 -43.04 -32.69 -25.98
C LYS A 73 -42.76 -31.21 -25.69
N GLU A 74 -43.76 -30.34 -25.87
CA GLU A 74 -43.62 -28.90 -25.60
C GLU A 74 -43.41 -28.60 -24.11
N LYS A 75 -44.08 -29.33 -23.20
CA LYS A 75 -43.83 -29.21 -21.75
C LYS A 75 -42.39 -29.61 -21.39
N TYR A 76 -41.90 -30.72 -21.94
CA TYR A 76 -40.55 -31.21 -21.68
C TYR A 76 -39.48 -30.28 -22.26
N LYS A 77 -39.67 -29.80 -23.50
CA LYS A 77 -38.80 -28.79 -24.13
C LYS A 77 -38.71 -27.52 -23.29
N LYS A 78 -39.86 -26.98 -22.83
CA LYS A 78 -39.88 -25.81 -21.94
C LYS A 78 -39.13 -26.05 -20.64
N LEU A 79 -39.25 -27.24 -20.05
CA LEU A 79 -38.53 -27.60 -18.83
C LEU A 79 -37.01 -27.59 -19.06
N LEU A 80 -36.53 -28.23 -20.13
CA LEU A 80 -35.10 -28.20 -20.52
C LEU A 80 -34.60 -26.78 -20.80
N GLU A 81 -35.39 -25.95 -21.50
CA GLU A 81 -35.03 -24.55 -21.74
C GLU A 81 -34.91 -23.75 -20.43
N THR A 82 -35.79 -23.97 -19.45
CA THR A 82 -35.70 -23.31 -18.14
C THR A 82 -34.49 -23.78 -17.34
N GLU A 83 -34.18 -25.08 -17.36
CA GLU A 83 -33.00 -25.63 -16.68
C GLU A 83 -31.70 -25.11 -17.29
N MET A 84 -31.60 -25.11 -18.63
CA MET A 84 -30.47 -24.53 -19.35
C MET A 84 -30.27 -23.05 -18.99
N LYS A 85 -31.33 -22.24 -19.00
CA LYS A 85 -31.26 -20.83 -18.60
C LYS A 85 -30.81 -20.66 -17.14
N LYS A 86 -31.31 -21.51 -16.24
CA LYS A 86 -30.94 -21.50 -14.82
C LYS A 86 -29.46 -21.85 -14.62
N LEU A 87 -28.96 -22.88 -15.31
CA LEU A 87 -27.55 -23.26 -15.27
C LEU A 87 -26.65 -22.17 -15.85
N GLN A 88 -27.02 -21.59 -17.00
CA GLN A 88 -26.28 -20.48 -17.60
C GLN A 88 -26.20 -19.26 -16.66
N ALA A 89 -27.31 -18.91 -16.01
CA ALA A 89 -27.34 -17.84 -15.02
C ALA A 89 -26.43 -18.16 -13.81
N ALA A 90 -26.53 -19.39 -13.28
CA ALA A 90 -25.69 -19.82 -12.16
C ALA A 90 -24.19 -19.80 -12.50
N THR A 91 -23.81 -20.23 -13.70
CA THR A 91 -22.42 -20.17 -14.17
C THR A 91 -21.95 -18.72 -14.30
N ARG A 92 -22.75 -17.84 -14.92
CA ARG A 92 -22.40 -16.43 -15.06
C ARG A 92 -22.19 -15.76 -13.70
N ASP A 93 -23.14 -15.96 -12.77
CA ASP A 93 -23.06 -15.38 -11.43
C ASP A 93 -21.85 -15.93 -10.65
N ALA A 94 -21.48 -17.21 -10.84
CA ALA A 94 -20.29 -17.80 -10.24
C ALA A 94 -18.99 -17.20 -10.82
N THR A 95 -18.93 -17.00 -12.14
CA THR A 95 -17.80 -16.35 -12.81
C THR A 95 -17.62 -14.91 -12.33
N GLU A 96 -18.71 -14.14 -12.26
CA GLU A 96 -18.66 -12.75 -11.80
C GLU A 96 -18.14 -12.65 -10.35
N ARG A 97 -18.61 -13.52 -9.45
CA ARG A 97 -18.10 -13.58 -8.06
C ARG A 97 -16.62 -13.95 -7.99
N PHE A 98 -16.17 -14.86 -8.85
CA PHE A 98 -14.77 -15.24 -8.92
C PHE A 98 -13.92 -14.05 -9.40
N ASP A 99 -14.34 -13.37 -10.46
CA ASP A 99 -13.63 -12.22 -11.04
C ASP A 99 -13.57 -11.04 -10.06
N GLU A 100 -14.64 -10.76 -9.32
CA GLU A 100 -14.63 -9.77 -8.24
C GLU A 100 -13.61 -10.12 -7.15
N THR A 101 -13.56 -11.39 -6.75
CA THR A 101 -12.64 -11.86 -5.71
C THR A 101 -11.20 -11.77 -6.19
N LEU A 102 -10.94 -12.16 -7.44
CA LEU A 102 -9.66 -12.07 -8.10
C LEU A 102 -9.19 -10.62 -8.21
N THR A 103 -10.07 -9.70 -8.58
CA THR A 103 -9.78 -8.25 -8.65
C THR A 103 -9.40 -7.70 -7.27
N LYS A 104 -10.17 -8.02 -6.23
CA LYS A 104 -9.85 -7.60 -4.84
C LYS A 104 -8.50 -8.17 -4.37
N LEU A 105 -8.17 -9.40 -4.75
CA LEU A 105 -6.88 -10.03 -4.46
C LEU A 105 -5.74 -9.35 -5.22
N PHE A 106 -5.94 -9.05 -6.49
CA PHE A 106 -4.96 -8.35 -7.32
C PHE A 106 -4.65 -6.95 -6.77
N ASP A 107 -5.68 -6.18 -6.40
CA ASP A 107 -5.49 -4.87 -5.76
C ASP A 107 -4.71 -4.97 -4.45
N LYS A 108 -4.96 -6.01 -3.65
CA LYS A 108 -4.19 -6.26 -2.42
C LYS A 108 -2.73 -6.60 -2.74
N LYS A 109 -2.50 -7.46 -3.73
CA LYS A 109 -1.15 -7.82 -4.18
C LYS A 109 -0.37 -6.57 -4.59
N VAL A 110 -0.93 -5.74 -5.47
CA VAL A 110 -0.28 -4.50 -5.93
C VAL A 110 0.02 -3.57 -4.76
N ARG A 111 -0.92 -3.40 -3.81
CA ARG A 111 -0.69 -2.58 -2.62
C ARG A 111 0.45 -3.10 -1.75
N TYR A 112 0.51 -4.41 -1.51
CA TYR A 112 1.59 -4.97 -0.70
C TYR A 112 2.94 -4.92 -1.42
N GLU A 113 3.00 -5.25 -2.71
CA GLU A 113 4.22 -5.13 -3.52
C GLU A 113 4.75 -3.69 -3.53
N MET A 114 3.86 -2.70 -3.68
CA MET A 114 4.23 -1.29 -3.58
C MET A 114 4.91 -0.95 -2.24
N VAL A 115 4.34 -1.41 -1.12
CA VAL A 115 4.92 -1.17 0.22
C VAL A 115 6.25 -1.92 0.37
N ILE A 116 6.34 -3.18 -0.08
CA ILE A 116 7.58 -3.96 -0.04
C ILE A 116 8.69 -3.22 -0.81
N TYR A 117 8.43 -2.81 -2.05
CA TYR A 117 9.41 -2.09 -2.85
C TYR A 117 9.81 -0.74 -2.25
N GLN A 118 8.87 -0.02 -1.61
CA GLN A 118 9.18 1.20 -0.87
C GLN A 118 10.12 0.94 0.30
N GLU A 119 9.90 -0.12 1.08
CA GLU A 119 10.77 -0.49 2.20
C GLU A 119 12.13 -1.00 1.73
N GLU A 120 12.18 -1.82 0.67
CA GLU A 120 13.44 -2.25 0.05
C GLU A 120 14.29 -1.07 -0.42
N LEU A 121 13.66 -0.06 -1.04
CA LEU A 121 14.34 1.15 -1.46
C LEU A 121 14.89 1.94 -0.26
N LYS A 122 14.13 2.06 0.83
CA LYS A 122 14.61 2.70 2.07
C LYS A 122 15.81 1.96 2.66
N ILE A 123 15.76 0.62 2.70
CA ILE A 123 16.89 -0.20 3.16
C ILE A 123 18.12 0.07 2.29
N ALA A 124 17.98 0.09 0.96
CA ALA A 124 19.07 0.38 0.04
C ALA A 124 19.71 1.76 0.30
N TYR A 125 18.89 2.80 0.53
CA TYR A 125 19.39 4.12 0.88
C TYR A 125 20.12 4.16 2.23
N LEU A 126 19.60 3.48 3.25
CA LEU A 126 20.27 3.40 4.56
C LEU A 126 21.62 2.69 4.46
N VAL A 127 21.69 1.59 3.73
CA VAL A 127 22.95 0.85 3.48
C VAL A 127 23.96 1.76 2.77
N TYR A 128 23.53 2.47 1.73
CA TYR A 128 24.40 3.41 1.02
C TYR A 128 24.90 4.55 1.92
N SER A 129 24.03 5.11 2.77
CA SER A 129 24.40 6.15 3.73
C SER A 129 25.45 5.67 4.74
N ILE A 130 25.26 4.47 5.30
CA ILE A 130 26.21 3.86 6.25
C ILE A 130 27.57 3.65 5.57
N LEU A 131 27.57 3.16 4.32
CA LEU A 131 28.79 2.91 3.55
C LEU A 131 29.58 4.20 3.31
N ILE A 132 28.92 5.29 2.91
CA ILE A 132 29.58 6.59 2.71
C ILE A 132 30.19 7.08 4.03
N GLU A 133 29.44 7.02 5.13
CA GLU A 133 29.95 7.46 6.43
C GLU A 133 31.16 6.63 6.87
N GLU A 134 31.13 5.32 6.66
CA GLU A 134 32.24 4.43 6.95
C GLU A 134 33.46 4.76 6.09
N GLU A 135 33.27 5.02 4.79
CA GLU A 135 34.33 5.42 3.88
C GLU A 135 34.99 6.73 4.34
N ILE A 136 34.20 7.74 4.72
CA ILE A 136 34.69 9.02 5.26
C ILE A 136 35.48 8.79 6.55
N ARG A 137 34.96 7.99 7.49
CA ARG A 137 35.67 7.65 8.75
C ARG A 137 37.01 6.98 8.48
N ASN A 138 37.07 6.05 7.53
CA ASN A 138 38.30 5.37 7.14
C ASN A 138 39.32 6.35 6.55
N HIS A 139 38.89 7.26 5.68
CA HIS A 139 39.75 8.32 5.12
C HIS A 139 40.25 9.29 6.20
N GLU A 140 39.40 9.67 7.16
CA GLU A 140 39.78 10.50 8.32
C GLU A 140 40.86 9.82 9.17
N LEU A 141 40.68 8.54 9.49
CA LEU A 141 41.64 7.78 10.29
C LEU A 141 42.98 7.64 9.57
N GLU A 142 42.96 7.30 8.28
CA GLU A 142 44.17 7.18 7.47
C GLU A 142 44.92 8.52 7.38
N LEU A 143 44.20 9.62 7.17
CA LEU A 143 44.76 10.96 7.14
C LEU A 143 45.39 11.33 8.48
N LYS A 144 44.72 11.03 9.59
CA LYS A 144 45.22 11.27 10.95
C LYS A 144 46.53 10.51 11.22
N LEU A 145 46.58 9.22 10.89
CA LEU A 145 47.80 8.41 11.03
C LEU A 145 48.96 8.95 10.19
N LYS A 146 48.69 9.40 8.96
CA LYS A 146 49.72 10.01 8.11
C LYS A 146 50.20 11.36 8.64
N LEU A 147 49.31 12.19 9.17
CA LEU A 147 49.67 13.44 9.83
C LEU A 147 50.55 13.21 11.07
N GLU A 148 50.26 12.17 11.86
CA GLU A 148 51.11 11.78 13.00
C GLU A 148 52.51 11.34 12.55
N LYS A 149 52.62 10.57 11.46
CA LYS A 149 53.92 10.21 10.85
C LYS A 149 54.70 11.43 10.40
N ILE A 150 54.06 12.42 9.77
CA ILE A 150 54.70 13.69 9.37
C ILE A 150 55.17 14.47 10.60
N LYS A 151 54.36 14.54 11.67
CA LYS A 151 54.78 15.18 12.93
C LYS A 151 55.99 14.49 13.56
N ALA A 152 56.11 13.17 13.38
CA ALA A 152 57.26 12.39 13.85
C ALA A 152 58.49 12.52 12.93
N ALA A 153 58.38 13.06 11.72
CA ALA A 153 59.49 13.17 10.76
C ALA A 153 60.67 13.98 11.31
N ASP A 154 60.41 14.97 12.18
CA ASP A 154 61.46 15.71 12.89
C ASP A 154 62.31 14.82 13.81
N LYS A 155 61.67 13.84 14.47
CA LYS A 155 62.36 12.86 15.32
C LYS A 155 63.15 11.86 14.46
N ILE A 156 62.61 11.50 13.30
CA ILE A 156 63.27 10.62 12.33
C ILE A 156 64.54 11.30 11.82
N LEU A 157 64.47 12.56 11.40
CA LEU A 157 65.66 13.32 10.95
C LEU A 157 66.77 13.30 12.02
N LYS A 158 66.44 13.56 13.29
CA LYS A 158 67.45 13.54 14.37
C LYS A 158 68.06 12.16 14.61
N LYS A 159 67.28 11.09 14.41
CA LYS A 159 67.78 9.70 14.53
C LYS A 159 68.63 9.28 13.34
N GLU A 160 68.24 9.66 12.13
CA GLU A 160 68.93 9.30 10.89
C GLU A 160 70.33 9.94 10.76
N PHE A 161 70.59 11.06 11.46
CA PHE A 161 71.85 11.79 11.40
C PHE A 161 72.57 11.82 12.76
N PHE A 162 72.42 10.76 13.57
CA PHE A 162 73.10 10.66 14.88
C PHE A 162 74.63 10.62 14.76
N ASP A 163 75.15 10.20 13.61
CA ASP A 163 76.56 10.10 13.23
C ASP A 163 77.17 11.45 12.82
N VAL A 164 76.37 12.52 12.76
CA VAL A 164 76.78 13.85 12.29
C VAL A 164 76.87 14.84 13.47
N PRO A 165 77.85 15.76 13.49
CA PRO A 165 77.96 16.77 14.55
C PRO A 165 76.69 17.62 14.71
N ALA A 166 76.31 17.91 15.96
CA ALA A 166 75.03 18.56 16.29
C ALA A 166 74.79 19.90 15.55
N HIS A 167 75.83 20.74 15.41
CA HIS A 167 75.72 22.02 14.71
C HIS A 167 75.38 21.86 13.21
N VAL A 168 75.86 20.79 12.58
CA VAL A 168 75.54 20.44 11.20
C VAL A 168 74.11 19.91 11.11
N VAL A 169 73.68 19.07 12.06
CA VAL A 169 72.29 18.59 12.15
C VAL A 169 71.30 19.75 12.32
N ASP A 170 71.64 20.76 13.12
CA ASP A 170 70.82 21.97 13.28
C ASP A 170 70.72 22.78 11.98
N HIS A 171 71.81 22.84 11.21
CA HIS A 171 71.81 23.47 9.88
C HIS A 171 70.92 22.69 8.90
N LEU A 172 71.05 21.36 8.84
CA LEU A 172 70.20 20.49 8.03
C LEU A 172 68.71 20.58 8.44
N TYR A 173 68.42 20.71 9.73
CA TYR A 173 67.05 20.87 10.24
C TYR A 173 66.40 22.17 9.73
N LYS A 174 67.15 23.28 9.64
CA LYS A 174 66.65 24.53 9.04
C LYS A 174 66.29 24.34 7.56
N LEU A 175 67.13 23.61 6.81
CA LEU A 175 66.86 23.26 5.41
C LEU A 175 65.64 22.31 5.28
N PHE A 176 65.47 21.37 6.21
CA PHE A 176 64.36 20.42 6.26
C PHE A 176 63.00 21.07 6.51
N LYS A 177 62.98 22.22 7.21
CA LYS A 177 61.77 23.03 7.46
C LYS A 177 61.40 23.96 6.31
N ARG A 178 62.31 24.21 5.36
CA ARG A 178 62.06 25.07 4.20
C ARG A 178 61.04 24.39 3.27
N ARG A 179 59.94 25.08 2.96
CA ARG A 179 58.87 24.57 2.09
C ARG A 179 59.08 25.02 0.64
N PRO A 180 58.79 24.16 -0.36
CA PRO A 180 58.62 24.60 -1.74
C PRO A 180 57.42 25.55 -1.83
N ARG A 181 57.62 26.75 -2.38
CA ARG A 181 56.53 27.72 -2.58
C ARG A 181 55.83 27.42 -3.91
N VAL A 182 54.70 26.72 -3.87
CA VAL A 182 53.83 26.55 -5.04
C VAL A 182 52.74 27.63 -5.00
N GLN A 183 52.70 28.52 -6.00
CA GLN A 183 51.65 29.54 -6.15
C GLN A 183 50.26 28.88 -6.28
N LYS A 184 49.26 29.44 -5.58
CA LYS A 184 47.89 28.92 -5.58
C LYS A 184 47.20 29.24 -6.91
N MET A 185 46.82 28.22 -7.68
CA MET A 185 45.85 28.36 -8.77
C MET A 185 44.43 28.13 -8.25
N ARG A 186 43.50 28.99 -8.69
CA ARG A 186 42.09 29.04 -8.32
C ARG A 186 41.33 27.87 -8.97
N THR A 187 40.69 27.03 -8.17
CA THR A 187 39.81 25.96 -8.64
C THR A 187 38.52 26.58 -9.18
N GLN A 188 38.28 26.41 -10.48
CA GLN A 188 36.97 26.61 -11.08
C GLN A 188 36.13 25.37 -10.81
N THR A 189 34.99 25.55 -10.15
CA THR A 189 34.03 24.49 -9.87
C THR A 189 33.17 24.28 -11.10
N GLU A 190 33.42 23.21 -11.86
CA GLU A 190 32.45 22.75 -12.86
C GLU A 190 31.32 22.01 -12.15
N ASN A 191 30.16 22.67 -12.10
CA ASN A 191 28.88 22.09 -11.74
C ASN A 191 28.41 21.18 -12.89
N ASN A 192 28.53 19.86 -12.72
CA ASN A 192 27.77 18.91 -13.52
C ASN A 192 27.01 17.97 -12.60
N SER A 193 25.70 18.21 -12.49
CA SER A 193 24.74 17.51 -11.65
C SER A 193 24.12 16.33 -12.39
N SER A 194 24.69 15.14 -12.23
CA SER A 194 24.04 13.87 -12.60
C SER A 194 24.14 12.88 -11.43
N PRO A 195 23.03 12.29 -10.94
CA PRO A 195 23.05 11.41 -9.76
C PRO A 195 23.64 10.00 -10.01
N PHE A 196 23.96 9.64 -11.26
CA PHE A 196 24.31 8.26 -11.65
C PHE A 196 25.59 8.11 -12.48
N LYS A 197 26.32 9.20 -12.77
CA LYS A 197 27.68 9.03 -13.29
C LYS A 197 28.57 8.66 -12.12
N GLU A 198 29.21 7.51 -12.19
CA GLU A 198 30.45 7.22 -11.45
C GLU A 198 31.38 8.42 -11.62
N GLN A 199 31.28 9.33 -10.66
CA GLN A 199 32.11 10.51 -10.56
C GLN A 199 33.48 9.93 -10.31
N ARG A 200 34.32 9.88 -11.35
CA ARG A 200 35.68 9.35 -11.24
C ARG A 200 36.30 9.98 -10.00
N LEU A 201 36.49 9.15 -8.98
CA LEU A 201 37.05 9.49 -7.68
C LEU A 201 38.53 9.81 -7.89
N CYS A 202 38.82 10.96 -8.47
CA CYS A 202 40.15 11.47 -8.59
C CYS A 202 40.05 12.97 -8.82
N GLY A 203 40.17 13.72 -7.73
CA GLY A 203 40.61 15.10 -7.79
C GLY A 203 41.99 15.11 -8.45
N SER A 204 42.02 15.16 -9.77
CA SER A 204 43.26 15.41 -10.51
C SER A 204 43.63 16.84 -10.19
N LEU A 205 44.52 17.04 -9.21
CA LEU A 205 45.40 18.20 -9.28
C LEU A 205 45.95 18.20 -10.70
N ALA A 206 45.82 19.33 -11.39
CA ALA A 206 46.39 19.52 -12.72
C ALA A 206 47.82 18.92 -12.72
N PRO A 207 48.18 18.08 -13.71
CA PRO A 207 49.50 17.41 -13.79
C PRO A 207 50.68 18.37 -13.55
N ASP A 208 50.49 19.63 -13.89
CA ASP A 208 51.39 20.76 -13.73
C ASP A 208 51.79 21.07 -12.26
N ALA A 209 50.93 20.84 -11.26
CA ALA A 209 51.23 21.17 -9.87
C ALA A 209 52.22 20.20 -9.20
N LEU A 210 52.13 18.91 -9.54
CA LEU A 210 53.06 17.89 -9.05
C LEU A 210 54.42 18.02 -9.76
N GLY A 211 54.41 18.28 -11.07
CA GLY A 211 55.63 18.53 -11.84
C GLY A 211 56.39 19.77 -11.35
N LYS A 212 55.70 20.88 -11.07
CA LYS A 212 56.30 22.09 -10.49
C LYS A 212 56.94 21.83 -9.12
N MET A 213 56.30 21.02 -8.28
CA MET A 213 56.84 20.65 -6.96
C MET A 213 58.12 19.80 -7.09
N LEU A 214 58.13 18.79 -7.97
CA LEU A 214 59.30 17.96 -8.21
C LEU A 214 60.49 18.80 -8.70
N LYS A 215 60.25 19.70 -9.66
CA LYS A 215 61.28 20.62 -10.16
C LYS A 215 61.85 21.53 -9.06
N THR A 216 60.99 22.09 -8.21
CA THR A 216 61.47 22.88 -7.06
C THR A 216 62.26 22.07 -6.04
N MET A 217 62.07 20.75 -5.97
CA MET A 217 62.89 19.89 -5.11
C MET A 217 64.25 19.61 -5.70
N GLU A 218 64.32 19.34 -7.00
CA GLU A 218 65.59 19.19 -7.72
C GLU A 218 66.46 20.45 -7.56
N GLU A 219 65.88 21.64 -7.68
CA GLU A 219 66.57 22.92 -7.47
C GLU A 219 67.07 23.10 -6.02
N LEU A 220 66.34 22.59 -5.01
CA LEU A 220 66.72 22.68 -3.61
C LEU A 220 67.75 21.63 -3.19
N ASP A 221 67.77 20.48 -3.86
CA ASP A 221 68.73 19.38 -3.65
C ASP A 221 70.02 19.53 -4.47
N ALA A 222 70.08 20.53 -5.36
CA ALA A 222 71.20 20.76 -6.27
C ALA A 222 72.54 20.91 -5.51
N PRO A 223 73.66 20.43 -6.08
CA PRO A 223 74.96 20.39 -5.40
C PRO A 223 75.49 21.78 -5.01
N GLU A 224 75.01 22.85 -5.65
CA GLU A 224 75.33 24.24 -5.32
C GLU A 224 74.78 24.66 -3.94
N ASN A 225 73.80 23.93 -3.40
CA ASN A 225 73.21 24.19 -2.09
C ASN A 225 73.87 23.41 -0.94
N ILE A 226 74.94 22.64 -1.22
CA ILE A 226 75.66 21.89 -0.19
C ILE A 226 76.33 22.87 0.78
N PRO A 227 76.07 22.77 2.10
CA PRO A 227 76.75 23.59 3.10
C PRO A 227 78.28 23.41 3.05
N GLU A 228 79.03 24.51 3.20
CA GLU A 228 80.49 24.49 3.19
C GLU A 228 81.05 23.50 4.23
N GLY A 229 81.92 22.59 3.77
CA GLY A 229 82.53 21.55 4.61
C GLY A 229 81.66 20.31 4.86
N LEU A 230 80.44 20.23 4.31
CA LEU A 230 79.61 19.03 4.42
C LEU A 230 80.05 17.95 3.43
N ASN A 231 80.16 16.70 3.90
CA ASN A 231 80.43 15.57 3.03
C ASN A 231 79.27 15.33 2.04
N PRO A 232 79.53 15.22 0.71
CA PRO A 232 78.51 14.94 -0.30
C PRO A 232 77.62 13.72 0.01
N SER A 233 78.14 12.66 0.62
CA SER A 233 77.35 11.47 0.99
C SER A 233 76.32 11.75 2.11
N ILE A 234 76.61 12.69 3.01
CA ILE A 234 75.66 13.14 4.05
C ILE A 234 74.56 13.98 3.41
N TRP A 235 74.92 14.82 2.41
CA TRP A 235 73.95 15.60 1.65
C TRP A 235 72.99 14.74 0.85
N GLU A 236 73.47 13.68 0.20
CA GLU A 236 72.63 12.74 -0.55
C GLU A 236 71.59 12.04 0.36
N ARG A 237 72.03 11.55 1.52
CA ARG A 237 71.13 11.02 2.57
C ARG A 237 70.09 12.06 3.00
N PHE A 238 70.49 13.32 3.19
CA PHE A 238 69.60 14.39 3.59
C PHE A 238 68.54 14.68 2.52
N CYS A 239 68.94 14.75 1.25
CA CYS A 239 68.03 14.95 0.12
C CYS A 239 66.99 13.83 0.05
N LEU A 240 67.40 12.57 0.26
CA LEU A 240 66.48 11.43 0.28
C LEU A 240 65.42 11.56 1.41
N VAL A 241 65.84 11.89 2.63
CA VAL A 241 64.92 12.08 3.77
C VAL A 241 63.99 13.28 3.52
N ARG A 242 64.49 14.38 2.96
CA ARG A 242 63.71 15.56 2.60
C ARG A 242 62.66 15.27 1.52
N ARG A 243 63.04 14.58 0.43
CA ARG A 243 62.11 14.17 -0.64
C ARG A 243 61.00 13.28 -0.12
N THR A 244 61.35 12.24 0.63
CA THR A 244 60.39 11.32 1.25
C THR A 244 59.39 12.06 2.13
N LYS A 245 59.85 13.01 2.94
CA LYS A 245 59.00 13.85 3.78
C LYS A 245 58.05 14.70 2.93
N VAL A 246 58.52 15.39 1.91
CA VAL A 246 57.67 16.26 1.09
C VAL A 246 56.68 15.49 0.23
N GLU A 247 57.06 14.35 -0.33
CA GLU A 247 56.12 13.45 -0.98
C GLU A 247 55.00 13.00 -0.03
N SER A 248 55.36 12.68 1.22
CA SER A 248 54.37 12.30 2.23
C SER A 248 53.43 13.45 2.61
N GLU A 249 53.96 14.68 2.73
CA GLU A 249 53.17 15.91 2.96
C GLU A 249 52.21 16.18 1.80
N GLN A 250 52.66 15.99 0.55
CA GLN A 250 51.82 16.16 -0.62
C GLN A 250 50.73 15.09 -0.72
N LYS A 251 51.05 13.82 -0.41
CA LYS A 251 50.05 12.73 -0.34
C LYS A 251 48.98 13.03 0.71
N VAL A 252 49.37 13.57 1.87
CA VAL A 252 48.44 14.04 2.91
C VAL A 252 47.58 15.19 2.42
N LYS A 253 48.16 16.16 1.69
CA LYS A 253 47.40 17.28 1.12
C LYS A 253 46.33 16.82 0.12
N ILE A 254 46.67 15.89 -0.76
CA ILE A 254 45.72 15.32 -1.73
C ILE A 254 44.59 14.61 -1.00
N LYS A 255 44.91 13.72 -0.04
CA LYS A 255 43.90 13.00 0.75
C LYS A 255 43.01 13.94 1.57
N ALA A 256 43.57 15.01 2.13
CA ALA A 256 42.80 16.02 2.85
C ALA A 256 41.81 16.75 1.92
N LEU A 257 42.21 17.03 0.68
CA LEU A 257 41.34 17.65 -0.33
C LEU A 257 40.21 16.69 -0.74
N THR A 258 40.53 15.43 -1.03
CA THR A 258 39.51 14.40 -1.33
C THR A 258 38.52 14.24 -0.17
N LEU A 259 39.01 14.18 1.07
CA LEU A 259 38.14 14.09 2.24
C LEU A 259 37.23 15.31 2.37
N ALA A 260 37.74 16.52 2.11
CA ALA A 260 36.93 17.73 2.14
C ALA A 260 35.83 17.73 1.06
N GLU A 261 36.13 17.22 -0.13
CA GLU A 261 35.14 17.05 -1.21
C GLU A 261 34.05 16.05 -0.80
N MET A 262 34.42 14.89 -0.23
CA MET A 262 33.47 13.89 0.27
C MET A 262 32.57 14.46 1.38
N GLN A 263 33.14 15.21 2.32
CA GLN A 263 32.40 15.86 3.40
C GLN A 263 31.43 16.93 2.85
N ALA A 264 31.84 17.71 1.86
CA ALA A 264 30.99 18.70 1.21
C ALA A 264 29.81 18.05 0.46
N PHE A 265 30.06 16.93 -0.23
CA PHE A 265 29.01 16.14 -0.87
C PHE A 265 28.00 15.60 0.15
N LEU A 266 28.48 14.99 1.24
CA LEU A 266 27.61 14.48 2.30
C LEU A 266 26.78 15.62 2.93
N GLN A 267 27.38 16.78 3.17
CA GLN A 267 26.67 17.93 3.71
C GLN A 267 25.54 18.38 2.77
N LYS A 268 25.82 18.48 1.47
CA LYS A 268 24.79 18.80 0.46
C LYS A 268 23.61 17.82 0.50
N ARG A 269 23.89 16.51 0.59
CA ARG A 269 22.85 15.48 0.70
C ARG A 269 21.99 15.63 1.96
N ARG A 270 22.60 15.93 3.10
CA ARG A 270 21.85 16.21 4.35
C ARG A 270 20.95 17.42 4.25
N ASP A 271 21.40 18.47 3.55
CA ASP A 271 20.59 19.68 3.39
C ASP A 271 19.40 19.45 2.46
N GLU A 272 19.58 18.67 1.39
CA GLU A 272 18.48 18.24 0.52
C GLU A 272 17.47 17.32 1.22
N GLU A 273 17.94 16.38 2.06
CA GLU A 273 17.07 15.52 2.86
C GLU A 273 16.17 16.35 3.79
N LYS A 274 16.74 17.33 4.49
CA LYS A 274 15.97 18.25 5.35
C LYS A 274 14.95 19.06 4.56
N ALA A 275 15.30 19.51 3.35
CA ALA A 275 14.39 20.23 2.49
C ALA A 275 13.20 19.35 2.07
N ALA A 276 13.46 18.11 1.65
CA ALA A 276 12.42 17.15 1.30
C ALA A 276 11.53 16.78 2.49
N GLN A 277 12.10 16.60 3.69
CA GLN A 277 11.32 16.36 4.92
C GLN A 277 10.39 17.52 5.25
N GLN A 278 10.85 18.76 5.06
CA GLN A 278 10.03 19.94 5.26
C GLN A 278 8.89 20.03 4.23
N GLU A 279 9.16 19.68 2.97
CA GLU A 279 8.13 19.63 1.92
C GLU A 279 7.05 18.58 2.22
N ILE A 280 7.45 17.37 2.64
CA ILE A 280 6.52 16.30 3.06
C ILE A 280 5.61 16.80 4.21
N LYS A 281 6.18 17.50 5.18
CA LYS A 281 5.41 18.07 6.29
C LYS A 281 4.39 19.09 5.79
N ASN A 282 4.81 20.03 4.93
CA ASN A 282 3.92 21.05 4.39
C ASN A 282 2.75 20.42 3.61
N LEU A 283 3.02 19.42 2.76
CA LEU A 283 1.98 18.70 2.01
C LEU A 283 1.03 17.93 2.92
N SER A 284 1.54 17.35 4.01
CA SER A 284 0.72 16.64 4.99
C SER A 284 -0.24 17.59 5.72
N ASP A 285 0.25 18.76 6.11
CA ASP A 285 -0.56 19.81 6.77
C ASP A 285 -1.64 20.34 5.81
N GLU A 286 -1.31 20.56 4.53
CA GLU A 286 -2.25 20.97 3.49
C GLU A 286 -3.34 19.91 3.24
N LEU A 287 -2.96 18.64 3.17
CA LEU A 287 -3.88 17.52 3.01
C LEU A 287 -4.85 17.41 4.20
N GLU A 288 -4.37 17.63 5.42
CA GLU A 288 -5.23 17.68 6.61
C GLU A 288 -6.23 18.85 6.54
N SER A 289 -5.80 20.01 6.07
CA SER A 289 -6.68 21.17 5.85
C SER A 289 -7.77 20.86 4.83
N LEU A 290 -7.42 20.28 3.68
CA LEU A 290 -8.37 19.86 2.65
C LEU A 290 -9.36 18.81 3.17
N HIS A 291 -8.92 17.86 3.99
CA HIS A 291 -9.82 16.91 4.65
C HIS A 291 -10.82 17.59 5.58
N LYS A 292 -10.39 18.60 6.35
CA LYS A 292 -11.30 19.39 7.21
C LYS A 292 -12.30 20.17 6.38
N GLU A 293 -11.87 20.76 5.27
CA GLU A 293 -12.75 21.48 4.34
C GLU A 293 -13.77 20.55 3.69
N LYS A 294 -13.33 19.42 3.12
CA LYS A 294 -14.21 18.39 2.58
C LYS A 294 -15.25 17.94 3.62
N LYS A 295 -14.82 17.69 4.86
CA LYS A 295 -15.73 17.30 5.94
C LYS A 295 -16.78 18.38 6.18
N ARG A 296 -16.38 19.65 6.27
CA ARG A 296 -17.32 20.78 6.41
C ARG A 296 -18.35 20.77 5.28
N PHE A 297 -17.93 20.69 4.02
CA PHE A 297 -18.87 20.64 2.89
C PHE A 297 -19.85 19.47 2.95
N LEU A 298 -19.40 18.29 3.40
CA LEU A 298 -20.26 17.11 3.50
C LEU A 298 -21.23 17.18 4.68
N THR A 299 -20.87 17.87 5.77
CA THR A 299 -21.72 17.97 6.97
C THR A 299 -22.57 19.22 7.02
N ASP A 300 -22.13 20.30 6.38
CA ASP A 300 -22.80 21.60 6.35
C ASP A 300 -23.71 21.70 5.11
N THR A 301 -24.72 20.84 5.09
CA THR A 301 -25.73 20.83 4.02
C THR A 301 -27.01 21.44 4.55
N MET A 302 -27.56 22.42 3.82
CA MET A 302 -28.89 22.95 4.05
C MET A 302 -29.94 21.87 3.81
N VAL A 303 -30.61 21.43 4.88
CA VAL A 303 -31.74 20.50 4.82
C VAL A 303 -32.99 21.23 5.29
N GLN A 304 -33.99 21.29 4.42
CA GLN A 304 -35.29 21.87 4.76
C GLN A 304 -36.14 20.83 5.50
N PHE A 305 -36.61 21.18 6.69
CA PHE A 305 -37.53 20.34 7.46
C PHE A 305 -38.95 20.93 7.40
N VAL A 306 -39.92 20.06 7.10
CA VAL A 306 -41.35 20.40 7.20
C VAL A 306 -41.89 19.78 8.48
N LEU A 307 -42.04 20.60 9.51
CA LEU A 307 -42.50 20.18 10.84
C LEU A 307 -43.95 20.61 11.06
N LYS A 308 -44.72 19.78 11.78
CA LYS A 308 -46.11 20.11 12.13
C LYS A 308 -46.16 21.03 13.35
N GLN A 309 -47.26 21.76 13.48
CA GLN A 309 -47.56 22.54 14.69
C GLN A 309 -47.52 21.63 15.93
N GLY A 310 -46.80 22.06 16.98
CA GLY A 310 -46.52 21.27 18.18
C GLY A 310 -45.20 20.47 18.15
N GLN A 311 -44.46 20.50 17.02
CA GLN A 311 -43.09 19.97 16.92
C GLN A 311 -42.02 21.08 16.86
N VAL A 312 -42.45 22.33 16.96
CA VAL A 312 -41.63 23.53 16.90
C VAL A 312 -42.06 24.42 18.06
N GLU A 313 -41.11 24.74 18.94
CA GLU A 313 -41.32 25.59 20.12
C GLU A 313 -40.60 26.93 19.90
N VAL A 314 -41.17 27.78 19.04
CA VAL A 314 -40.66 29.13 18.76
C VAL A 314 -41.75 30.14 19.10
N SER A 315 -41.39 31.21 19.81
CA SER A 315 -42.31 32.27 20.18
C SER A 315 -42.67 33.09 18.94
N THR A 316 -43.92 33.01 18.47
CA THR A 316 -44.40 33.80 17.33
C THR A 316 -44.89 35.16 17.81
N THR A 317 -43.97 36.12 17.98
CA THR A 317 -44.33 37.48 18.42
C THR A 317 -44.72 38.39 17.25
N ASP A 318 -44.28 38.08 16.02
CA ASP A 318 -44.54 38.85 14.79
C ASP A 318 -45.24 38.02 13.70
N LEU A 319 -45.58 38.66 12.57
CA LEU A 319 -46.21 38.03 11.39
C LEU A 319 -45.36 36.91 10.76
N THR A 320 -44.06 36.87 11.08
CA THR A 320 -43.10 35.84 10.68
C THR A 320 -42.35 35.32 11.90
N ALA A 321 -42.30 34.01 12.09
CA ALA A 321 -41.52 33.38 13.15
C ALA A 321 -40.02 33.43 12.82
N ASP A 322 -39.21 33.87 13.79
CA ASP A 322 -37.75 33.89 13.69
C ASP A 322 -37.16 32.54 14.15
N TYR A 323 -36.37 31.91 13.28
CA TYR A 323 -35.78 30.60 13.51
C TYR A 323 -34.24 30.64 13.64
N THR A 324 -33.60 31.82 13.65
CA THR A 324 -32.12 31.92 13.63
C THR A 324 -31.45 31.23 14.82
N ASP A 325 -32.08 31.26 16.00
CA ASP A 325 -31.58 30.61 17.22
C ASP A 325 -32.24 29.25 17.50
N SER A 326 -32.95 28.67 16.53
CA SER A 326 -33.61 27.37 16.70
C SER A 326 -32.60 26.22 16.61
N VAL A 327 -32.71 25.25 17.52
CA VAL A 327 -31.87 24.04 17.54
C VAL A 327 -32.74 22.81 17.32
N LEU A 328 -32.31 21.92 16.42
CA LEU A 328 -32.97 20.63 16.21
C LEU A 328 -32.58 19.65 17.33
N GLN A 329 -33.56 19.17 18.09
CA GLN A 329 -33.35 18.18 19.14
C GLN A 329 -33.98 16.83 18.76
N HIS A 330 -33.31 15.75 19.15
CA HIS A 330 -33.85 14.40 18.96
C HIS A 330 -35.06 14.17 19.88
N ARG A 331 -36.12 13.56 19.34
CA ARG A 331 -37.40 13.35 20.04
C ARG A 331 -37.26 12.62 21.38
N SER A 332 -36.27 11.72 21.53
CA SER A 332 -36.02 11.00 22.78
C SER A 332 -35.77 11.94 23.95
N VAL A 333 -35.08 13.07 23.74
CA VAL A 333 -34.79 14.05 24.79
C VAL A 333 -36.09 14.58 25.41
N VAL A 334 -37.06 14.93 24.56
CA VAL A 334 -38.38 15.42 24.97
C VAL A 334 -39.20 14.30 25.62
N GLU A 335 -39.16 13.09 25.08
CA GLU A 335 -39.90 11.95 25.63
C GLU A 335 -39.37 11.51 27.01
N ASP A 336 -38.05 11.53 27.21
CA ASP A 336 -37.40 11.20 28.48
C ASP A 336 -37.70 12.26 29.54
N LEU A 337 -37.68 13.54 29.15
CA LEU A 337 -38.09 14.64 30.03
C LEU A 337 -39.56 14.49 30.42
N ASN A 338 -40.45 14.23 29.45
CA ASN A 338 -41.87 14.02 29.70
C ASN A 338 -42.13 12.82 30.62
N ARG A 339 -41.36 11.73 30.48
CA ARG A 339 -41.43 10.57 31.37
C ARG A 339 -41.07 10.98 32.79
N THR A 340 -39.96 11.71 32.96
CA THR A 340 -39.50 12.23 34.26
C THR A 340 -40.56 13.13 34.91
N ILE A 341 -41.15 14.04 34.14
CA ILE A 341 -42.22 14.94 34.61
C ILE A 341 -43.44 14.13 35.08
N ARG A 342 -43.89 13.13 34.32
CA ARG A 342 -45.04 12.29 34.70
C ARG A 342 -44.80 11.53 36.00
N VAL A 343 -43.59 10.97 36.16
CA VAL A 343 -43.21 10.26 37.40
C VAL A 343 -43.25 11.22 38.58
N SER A 344 -42.62 12.40 38.44
CA SER A 344 -42.62 13.43 39.49
C SER A 344 -44.04 13.87 39.87
N LEU A 345 -44.90 14.14 38.88
CA LEU A 345 -46.31 14.49 39.11
C LEU A 345 -47.07 13.37 39.83
N TYR A 346 -46.83 12.10 39.48
CA TYR A 346 -47.46 10.98 40.17
C TYR A 346 -47.06 10.91 41.65
N TYR A 347 -45.77 11.10 41.96
CA TYR A 347 -45.31 11.20 43.34
C TYR A 347 -45.96 12.36 44.09
N GLN A 348 -46.04 13.54 43.48
CA GLN A 348 -46.66 14.72 44.10
C GLN A 348 -48.15 14.50 44.41
N ILE A 349 -48.90 13.93 43.46
CA ILE A 349 -50.32 13.59 43.65
C ILE A 349 -50.49 12.52 44.74
N SER A 350 -49.65 11.50 44.74
CA SER A 350 -49.67 10.42 45.74
C SER A 350 -49.41 10.97 47.16
N LEU A 351 -48.40 11.84 47.31
CA LEU A 351 -48.08 12.50 48.56
C LEU A 351 -49.25 13.36 49.06
N HIS A 352 -49.89 14.13 48.17
CA HIS A 352 -51.04 14.95 48.53
C HIS A 352 -52.23 14.09 49.00
N ARG A 353 -52.50 12.95 48.34
CA ARG A 353 -53.52 11.98 48.79
C ARG A 353 -53.17 11.38 50.15
N PHE A 354 -51.92 10.98 50.36
CA PHE A 354 -51.46 10.42 51.64
C PHE A 354 -51.63 11.41 52.80
N LEU A 355 -51.21 12.67 52.61
CA LEU A 355 -51.39 13.72 53.61
C LEU A 355 -52.86 13.96 53.95
N LYS A 356 -53.73 13.96 52.93
CA LYS A 356 -55.18 14.10 53.14
C LYS A 356 -55.75 12.95 53.97
N ILE A 357 -55.38 11.70 53.66
CA ILE A 357 -55.80 10.52 54.43
C ILE A 357 -55.28 10.60 55.87
N ARG A 358 -54.00 10.94 56.07
CA ARG A 358 -53.41 11.05 57.41
C ARG A 358 -54.11 12.12 58.24
N MET A 359 -54.51 13.24 57.64
CA MET A 359 -55.31 14.27 58.30
C MET A 359 -56.67 13.72 58.79
N TYR A 360 -57.39 12.97 57.95
CA TYR A 360 -58.67 12.34 58.37
C TYR A 360 -58.49 11.33 59.50
N ILE A 361 -57.43 10.50 59.44
CA ILE A 361 -57.12 9.54 60.51
C ILE A 361 -56.85 10.27 61.82
N LEU A 362 -56.04 11.33 61.81
CA LEU A 362 -55.76 12.16 62.99
C LEU A 362 -57.04 12.75 63.59
N ILE A 363 -57.96 13.24 62.76
CA ILE A 363 -59.25 13.76 63.24
C ILE A 363 -60.08 12.67 63.93
N LEU A 364 -60.11 11.45 63.37
CA LEU A 364 -60.82 10.32 63.97
C LEU A 364 -60.17 9.84 65.28
N GLU A 365 -58.84 9.79 65.33
CA GLU A 365 -58.06 9.47 66.54
C GLU A 365 -58.40 10.46 67.66
N ILE A 366 -58.38 11.76 67.37
CA ILE A 366 -58.72 12.83 68.33
C ILE A 366 -60.17 12.69 68.81
N ASN A 367 -61.13 12.48 67.90
CA ASN A 367 -62.54 12.33 68.28
C ASN A 367 -62.78 11.09 69.16
N THR A 368 -62.05 10.00 68.90
CA THR A 368 -62.16 8.76 69.69
C THR A 368 -61.61 8.95 71.11
N GLU A 369 -60.47 9.62 71.26
CA GLU A 369 -59.89 9.94 72.57
C GLU A 369 -60.79 10.89 73.38
N MET A 370 -61.41 11.89 72.72
CA MET A 370 -62.41 12.75 73.36
C MET A 370 -63.63 11.97 73.85
N HIS A 371 -64.08 10.97 73.11
CA HIS A 371 -65.24 10.15 73.47
C HIS A 371 -64.93 9.13 74.59
N LYS A 372 -63.66 8.71 74.76
CA LYS A 372 -63.20 7.90 75.89
C LYS A 372 -63.01 8.73 77.19
N ALA A 373 -62.81 10.04 77.05
CA ALA A 373 -62.60 10.96 78.17
C ALA A 373 -63.91 11.53 78.76
N SER A 374 -65.04 11.34 78.06
CA SER A 374 -66.41 11.64 78.53
C SER A 374 -67.10 10.38 79.02
#